data_AF-A0A7K6YPJ3-F1
#
_entry.id   AF-A0A7K6YPJ3-F1
#
_cell.length_a   1.000
_cell.length_b   1.000
_cell.length_c   1.000
_cell.angle_alpha   90.00
_cell.angle_beta   90.00
_cell.angle_gamma   90.00
#
_symmetry.space_group_name_H-M   'P 1'
#
loop_
_entity.id
_entity.type
_entity.pdbx_description
1 polymer ?
#
loop_
_entity_poly.entity_id
_entity_poly.type
_entity_poly.pdbx_seq_one_letter_code
_entity_poly.pdbx_strand_id
1 'polypeptide(L)'
;MLRWAVHLEGGPRRVNHAAVAVGHKVYSFGGYCSGEDYETLRQIDVHVFNAVSLRWIKLPPVWTNSRDHVREVPYMRYGHSAVLIDDIVYIWGGRNDTEGACNVLYAFDVNTHKWFTPKVSGMVPGARDGHSACVLAKSMFIFGGYEQLADCFSNDIHKLDTTNMMWTLISAKGTPARWRDFHSATIIGTKMYVFGGRADRFGPFHSNNEIYCNRIKVFDTETNSWLDSPPTPVLPEGRRSHSAFSYNGELYVFGGYNARLNRHFHDLWKFNPVSLSWRKIEPKGKGPCPRRRQCCCRVGDKIILFGGT
;
A
#
# COMPACT_ATOMS: atom_id res chain seq x y z
N MET A 1 8.22 7.78 -23.88
CA MET A 1 6.76 7.75 -24.11
C MET A 1 6.18 6.53 -23.41
N LEU A 2 5.13 6.67 -22.58
CA LEU A 2 4.54 5.55 -21.82
C LEU A 2 3.69 4.64 -22.73
N ARG A 3 3.81 3.33 -22.55
CA ARG A 3 3.04 2.33 -23.30
C ARG A 3 2.77 1.09 -22.44
N TRP A 4 1.61 0.47 -22.66
CA TRP A 4 1.36 -0.90 -22.23
C TRP A 4 2.09 -1.85 -23.17
N ALA A 5 3.06 -2.60 -22.64
CA ALA A 5 4.00 -3.37 -23.46
C ALA A 5 3.71 -4.87 -23.47
N VAL A 6 3.35 -5.44 -22.32
CA VAL A 6 3.22 -6.89 -22.14
C VAL A 6 1.98 -7.18 -21.30
N HIS A 7 1.19 -8.17 -21.73
CA HIS A 7 0.11 -8.76 -20.96
C HIS A 7 0.45 -10.23 -20.69
N LEU A 8 0.44 -10.63 -19.43
CA LEU A 8 0.76 -11.99 -19.00
C LEU A 8 -0.46 -12.61 -18.34
N GLU A 9 -0.74 -13.86 -18.69
CA GLU A 9 -1.71 -14.70 -17.99
C GLU A 9 -1.01 -15.54 -16.90
N GLY A 10 -1.78 -16.09 -15.96
CA GLY A 10 -1.26 -17.04 -14.96
C GLY A 10 -0.57 -16.44 -13.72
N GLY A 11 -0.71 -15.13 -13.48
CA GLY A 11 -0.29 -14.52 -12.21
C GLY A 11 -1.25 -14.79 -11.04
N PRO A 12 -0.87 -14.46 -9.79
CA PRO A 12 -1.72 -14.66 -8.61
C PRO A 12 -3.01 -13.85 -8.74
N ARG A 13 -4.16 -14.54 -8.68
CA ARG A 13 -5.50 -13.94 -8.78
C ARG A 13 -5.94 -13.36 -7.44
N ARG A 14 -5.33 -12.26 -7.02
CA ARG A 14 -5.53 -11.70 -5.68
C ARG A 14 -5.84 -10.20 -5.69
N VAL A 15 -6.56 -9.75 -4.68
CA VAL A 15 -6.87 -8.33 -4.43
C VAL A 15 -6.37 -7.93 -3.03
N ASN A 16 -6.05 -6.65 -2.82
CA ASN A 16 -5.61 -6.15 -1.51
C ASN A 16 -4.38 -6.90 -0.95
N HIS A 17 -3.53 -7.43 -1.84
CA HIS A 17 -2.20 -7.92 -1.50
C HIS A 17 -1.24 -6.73 -1.37
N ALA A 18 -0.04 -6.98 -0.86
CA ALA A 18 1.05 -6.01 -0.87
C ALA A 18 2.24 -6.57 -1.64
N ALA A 19 3.01 -5.70 -2.30
CA ALA A 19 4.13 -6.13 -3.11
C ALA A 19 5.27 -5.12 -3.14
N VAL A 20 6.50 -5.64 -3.28
CA VAL A 20 7.74 -4.85 -3.36
C VAL A 20 8.63 -5.37 -4.49
N ALA A 21 9.40 -4.47 -5.10
CA ALA A 21 10.41 -4.84 -6.09
C ALA A 21 11.79 -5.00 -5.43
N VAL A 22 12.50 -6.07 -5.77
CA VAL A 22 13.86 -6.38 -5.28
C VAL A 22 14.72 -6.72 -6.50
N GLY A 23 15.58 -5.80 -6.91
CA GLY A 23 16.34 -5.93 -8.17
C GLY A 23 15.40 -6.13 -9.37
N HIS A 24 15.50 -7.28 -10.04
CA HIS A 24 14.65 -7.66 -11.18
C HIS A 24 13.43 -8.52 -10.80
N LYS A 25 13.16 -8.71 -9.51
CA LYS A 25 12.05 -9.52 -9.00
C LYS A 25 10.98 -8.65 -8.34
N VAL A 26 9.74 -9.13 -8.34
CA VAL A 26 8.64 -8.56 -7.53
C VAL A 26 8.14 -9.65 -6.59
N TYR A 27 8.12 -9.34 -5.29
CA TYR A 27 7.56 -10.21 -4.25
C TYR A 27 6.17 -9.71 -3.91
N SER A 28 5.19 -10.61 -3.89
CA SER A 28 3.79 -10.34 -3.57
C SER A 28 3.36 -11.19 -2.39
N PHE A 29 2.75 -10.57 -1.39
CA PHE A 29 2.39 -11.16 -0.12
C PHE A 29 0.88 -11.12 0.08
N GLY A 30 0.29 -12.27 0.41
CA GLY A 30 -1.12 -12.40 0.81
C GLY A 30 -2.11 -11.81 -0.19
N GLY A 31 -3.13 -11.13 0.33
CA GLY A 31 -4.30 -10.67 -0.43
C GLY A 31 -5.41 -11.70 -0.47
N TYR A 32 -6.57 -11.29 -0.98
CA TYR A 32 -7.81 -12.07 -1.05
C TYR A 32 -8.06 -12.65 -2.44
N CYS A 33 -8.51 -13.90 -2.53
CA CYS A 33 -9.03 -14.53 -3.74
C CYS A 33 -10.39 -15.16 -3.46
N SER A 34 -11.39 -14.91 -4.32
CA SER A 34 -12.69 -15.57 -4.20
C SER A 34 -12.53 -17.09 -4.31
N GLY A 35 -13.19 -17.82 -3.40
CA GLY A 35 -13.12 -19.29 -3.31
C GLY A 35 -12.00 -19.81 -2.41
N GLU A 36 -11.11 -18.95 -1.91
CA GLU A 36 -10.23 -19.31 -0.80
C GLU A 36 -10.90 -19.00 0.55
N ASP A 37 -10.67 -19.87 1.52
CA ASP A 37 -11.13 -19.74 2.90
C ASP A 37 -10.17 -18.80 3.66
N TYR A 38 -10.66 -17.65 4.13
CA TYR A 38 -9.90 -16.67 4.96
C TYR A 38 -10.26 -16.75 6.44
N GLU A 39 -11.08 -17.73 6.82
CA GLU A 39 -11.48 -18.02 8.19
C GLU A 39 -10.49 -18.98 8.88
N THR A 40 -9.34 -19.28 8.26
CA THR A 40 -8.29 -20.13 8.84
C THR A 40 -6.95 -19.40 9.08
N LEU A 41 -6.10 -19.99 9.91
CA LEU A 41 -4.75 -19.49 10.26
C LEU A 41 -3.66 -19.94 9.29
N ARG A 42 -4.00 -20.15 8.01
CA ARG A 42 -3.00 -20.55 7.01
C ARG A 42 -1.94 -19.46 6.86
N GLN A 43 -0.73 -19.86 6.52
CA GLN A 43 0.37 -18.94 6.28
C GLN A 43 0.07 -18.02 5.09
N ILE A 44 0.61 -16.81 5.14
CA ILE A 44 0.55 -15.87 4.04
C ILE A 44 1.31 -16.43 2.83
N ASP A 45 0.68 -16.38 1.66
CA ASP A 45 1.33 -16.77 0.42
C ASP A 45 2.39 -15.75 0.00
N VAL A 46 3.53 -16.25 -0.49
CA VAL A 46 4.56 -15.43 -1.15
C VAL A 46 4.69 -15.86 -2.61
N HIS A 47 4.38 -14.93 -3.52
CA HIS A 47 4.58 -15.12 -4.95
C HIS A 47 5.74 -14.25 -5.43
N VAL A 48 6.58 -14.78 -6.31
CA VAL A 48 7.73 -14.06 -6.85
C VAL A 48 7.61 -14.02 -8.37
N PHE A 49 7.57 -12.81 -8.92
CA PHE A 49 7.66 -12.57 -10.35
C PHE A 49 9.09 -12.23 -10.73
N ASN A 50 9.62 -12.88 -11.76
CA ASN A 50 10.89 -12.51 -12.37
C ASN A 50 10.62 -11.65 -13.61
N ALA A 51 11.04 -10.38 -13.59
CA ALA A 51 10.79 -9.44 -14.68
C ALA A 51 11.69 -9.65 -15.92
N VAL A 52 12.69 -10.54 -15.84
CA VAL A 52 13.52 -10.96 -16.96
C VAL A 52 12.86 -12.15 -17.69
N SER A 53 12.52 -13.21 -16.95
CA SER A 53 11.90 -14.41 -17.55
C SER A 53 10.38 -14.30 -17.72
N LEU A 54 9.76 -13.27 -17.14
CA LEU A 54 8.32 -13.02 -17.15
C LEU A 54 7.50 -14.18 -16.55
N ARG A 55 8.05 -14.84 -15.52
CA ARG A 55 7.42 -15.99 -14.86
C ARG A 55 7.14 -15.71 -13.39
N TRP A 56 6.01 -16.23 -12.93
CA TRP A 56 5.65 -16.31 -11.53
C TRP A 56 6.07 -17.66 -10.94
N ILE A 57 6.50 -17.64 -9.69
CA ILE A 57 6.61 -18.81 -8.83
C ILE A 57 5.90 -18.54 -7.51
N LYS A 58 5.34 -19.57 -6.88
CA LYS A 58 4.87 -19.52 -5.49
C LYS A 58 5.95 -20.16 -4.63
N LEU A 59 6.40 -19.46 -3.58
CA LEU A 59 7.33 -20.05 -2.62
C LEU A 59 6.60 -21.12 -1.79
N PRO A 60 7.28 -22.22 -1.42
CA PRO A 60 6.69 -23.24 -0.57
C PRO A 60 6.36 -22.66 0.82
N PRO A 61 5.34 -23.19 1.52
CA PRO A 61 5.09 -22.87 2.91
C PRO A 61 6.33 -23.14 3.78
N VAL A 62 6.49 -22.37 4.85
CA VAL A 62 7.59 -22.58 5.79
C VAL A 62 7.18 -23.66 6.79
N TRP A 63 7.94 -24.74 6.83
CA TRP A 63 7.72 -25.82 7.79
C TRP A 63 8.28 -25.43 9.16
N THR A 64 7.41 -25.25 10.15
CA THR A 64 7.81 -25.00 11.53
C THR A 64 7.67 -26.29 12.33
N ASN A 65 8.79 -26.85 12.79
CA ASN A 65 8.82 -28.10 13.57
C ASN A 65 8.37 -27.91 15.04
N SER A 66 7.88 -26.74 15.43
CA SER A 66 7.40 -26.46 16.79
C SER A 66 6.10 -25.66 16.76
N ARG A 67 5.21 -25.94 17.72
CA ARG A 67 3.97 -25.17 17.93
C ARG A 67 4.23 -23.71 18.35
N ASP A 68 5.46 -23.39 18.76
CA ASP A 68 5.84 -22.05 19.23
C ASP A 68 6.13 -21.04 18.10
N HIS A 69 6.37 -21.49 16.87
CA HIS A 69 6.74 -20.62 15.73
C HIS A 69 5.55 -20.20 14.85
N VAL A 70 4.32 -20.53 15.24
CA VAL A 70 3.09 -20.05 14.59
C VAL A 70 3.01 -18.51 14.57
N ARG A 71 3.84 -17.82 15.37
CA ARG A 71 3.94 -16.35 15.44
C ARG A 71 5.02 -15.71 14.57
N GLU A 72 5.86 -16.49 13.87
CA GLU A 72 6.93 -15.93 13.04
C GLU A 72 6.49 -15.70 11.59
N VAL A 73 5.59 -16.54 11.09
CA VAL A 73 5.01 -16.39 9.75
C VAL A 73 3.65 -15.71 9.87
N PRO A 74 3.36 -14.65 9.09
CA PRO A 74 2.05 -14.05 9.11
C PRO A 74 0.99 -15.07 8.65
N TYR A 75 -0.16 -15.10 9.33
CA TYR A 75 -1.37 -15.69 8.76
C TYR A 75 -1.80 -14.95 7.47
N MET A 76 -2.54 -15.64 6.60
CA MET A 76 -3.06 -15.10 5.34
C MET A 76 -4.02 -13.95 5.62
N ARG A 77 -3.76 -12.81 4.98
CA ARG A 77 -4.49 -11.57 5.25
C ARG A 77 -4.52 -10.69 4.03
N TYR A 78 -5.38 -9.69 4.05
CA TYR A 78 -5.48 -8.67 3.03
C TYR A 78 -5.51 -7.27 3.64
N GLY A 79 -5.23 -6.25 2.84
CA GLY A 79 -5.24 -4.85 3.28
C GLY A 79 -4.06 -4.46 4.17
N HIS A 80 -3.01 -5.30 4.22
CA HIS A 80 -1.74 -4.97 4.85
C HIS A 80 -0.87 -4.12 3.91
N SER A 81 0.22 -3.57 4.45
CA SER A 81 1.26 -2.93 3.66
C SER A 81 2.56 -3.75 3.71
N ALA A 82 3.40 -3.60 2.68
CA ALA A 82 4.73 -4.18 2.62
C ALA A 82 5.71 -3.13 2.09
N VAL A 83 6.87 -3.00 2.73
CA VAL A 83 7.95 -2.10 2.28
C VAL A 83 9.29 -2.81 2.31
N LEU A 84 10.17 -2.49 1.37
CA LEU A 84 11.55 -2.99 1.34
C LEU A 84 12.49 -1.94 1.94
N ILE A 85 13.27 -2.33 2.94
CA ILE A 85 14.37 -1.53 3.50
C ILE A 85 15.59 -2.43 3.57
N ASP A 86 16.67 -2.03 2.90
CA ASP A 86 17.82 -2.89 2.61
C ASP A 86 17.35 -4.21 1.94
N ASP A 87 17.65 -5.37 2.52
CA ASP A 87 17.24 -6.69 2.02
C ASP A 87 16.03 -7.29 2.76
N ILE A 88 15.37 -6.50 3.61
CA ILE A 88 14.27 -6.96 4.46
C ILE A 88 12.95 -6.33 4.03
N VAL A 89 11.95 -7.18 3.78
CA VAL A 89 10.57 -6.75 3.58
C VAL A 89 9.87 -6.70 4.93
N TYR A 90 9.41 -5.52 5.32
CA TYR A 90 8.58 -5.34 6.51
C TYR A 90 7.10 -5.33 6.12
N ILE A 91 6.30 -6.12 6.83
CA ILE A 91 4.85 -6.21 6.65
C ILE A 91 4.15 -5.73 7.92
N TRP A 92 3.18 -4.84 7.72
CA TRP A 92 2.38 -4.27 8.80
C TRP A 92 0.88 -4.35 8.49
N GLY A 93 0.10 -4.69 9.52
CA GLY A 93 -1.35 -4.63 9.50
C GLY A 93 -2.04 -5.66 8.62
N GLY A 94 -3.17 -5.25 8.06
CA GLY A 94 -4.10 -6.10 7.35
C GLY A 94 -4.97 -6.94 8.28
N ARG A 95 -5.94 -7.63 7.69
CA ARG A 95 -6.90 -8.46 8.43
C ARG A 95 -7.25 -9.75 7.72
N ASN A 96 -7.84 -10.68 8.47
CA ASN A 96 -8.70 -11.74 7.96
C ASN A 96 -9.93 -11.86 8.89
N ASP A 97 -10.79 -12.85 8.64
CA ASP A 97 -12.06 -12.97 9.34
C ASP A 97 -11.90 -13.71 10.70
N THR A 98 -10.82 -14.48 10.88
CA THR A 98 -10.53 -15.24 12.12
C THR A 98 -9.82 -14.40 13.19
N GLU A 99 -8.71 -13.76 12.83
CA GLU A 99 -7.80 -13.07 13.74
C GLU A 99 -8.08 -11.57 13.78
N GLY A 100 -8.94 -11.07 12.89
CA GLY A 100 -9.19 -9.66 12.71
C GLY A 100 -7.96 -8.92 12.18
N ALA A 101 -7.85 -7.64 12.52
CA ALA A 101 -6.76 -6.76 12.13
C ALA A 101 -5.50 -7.05 12.96
N CYS A 102 -4.35 -6.81 12.35
CA CYS A 102 -3.05 -7.08 12.95
C CYS A 102 -2.27 -5.81 13.29
N ASN A 103 -1.42 -5.88 14.32
CA ASN A 103 -0.39 -4.89 14.64
C ASN A 103 0.95 -5.56 15.00
N VAL A 104 1.20 -6.76 14.47
CA VAL A 104 2.50 -7.43 14.59
C VAL A 104 3.33 -7.02 13.38
N LEU A 105 4.57 -6.57 13.64
CA LEU A 105 5.55 -6.33 12.58
C LEU A 105 6.18 -7.66 12.17
N TYR A 106 5.94 -8.07 10.94
CA TYR A 106 6.63 -9.22 10.36
C TYR A 106 7.73 -8.76 9.42
N ALA A 107 8.81 -9.53 9.34
CA ALA A 107 9.92 -9.28 8.46
C ALA A 107 10.23 -10.53 7.62
N PHE A 108 10.56 -10.32 6.36
CA PHE A 108 10.94 -11.36 5.41
C PHE A 108 12.28 -11.01 4.77
N ASP A 109 13.28 -11.85 4.97
CA ASP A 109 14.60 -11.73 4.34
C ASP A 109 14.56 -12.26 2.91
N VAL A 110 14.82 -11.40 1.93
CA VAL A 110 14.73 -11.73 0.50
C VAL A 110 15.88 -12.60 0.00
N ASN A 111 16.98 -12.67 0.74
CA ASN A 111 18.16 -13.49 0.44
C ASN A 111 17.97 -14.92 0.96
N THR A 112 17.44 -15.08 2.18
CA THR A 112 17.26 -16.40 2.81
C THR A 112 15.84 -16.97 2.68
N HIS A 113 14.88 -16.15 2.27
CA HIS A 113 13.43 -16.46 2.24
C HIS A 113 12.88 -16.92 3.58
N LYS A 114 13.43 -16.37 4.67
CA LYS A 114 13.00 -16.66 6.04
C LYS A 114 12.18 -15.52 6.61
N TRP A 115 11.15 -15.90 7.35
CA TRP A 115 10.36 -14.99 8.16
C TRP A 115 10.96 -14.84 9.56
N PHE A 116 10.77 -13.68 10.16
CA PHE A 116 11.02 -13.43 11.57
C PHE A 116 10.15 -12.27 12.06
N THR A 117 10.02 -12.14 13.37
CA THR A 117 9.21 -11.08 14.01
C THR A 117 10.13 -10.19 14.83
N PRO A 118 10.55 -9.01 14.32
CA PRO A 118 11.35 -8.07 15.08
C PRO A 118 10.62 -7.64 16.35
N LYS A 119 11.35 -7.56 17.48
CA LYS A 119 10.83 -6.93 18.69
C LYS A 119 10.76 -5.42 18.47
N VAL A 120 9.56 -4.88 18.47
CA VAL A 120 9.33 -3.44 18.33
C VAL A 120 9.03 -2.79 19.68
N SER A 121 9.33 -1.50 19.78
CA SER A 121 9.09 -0.70 20.99
C SER A 121 8.51 0.68 20.65
N GLY A 122 8.20 1.48 21.66
CA GLY A 122 7.68 2.85 21.49
C GLY A 122 6.17 2.92 21.26
N MET A 123 5.73 3.89 20.47
CA MET A 123 4.31 4.17 20.19
C MET A 123 3.81 3.28 19.06
N VAL A 124 3.66 1.98 19.36
CA VAL A 124 3.23 0.96 18.41
C VAL A 124 1.81 1.28 17.90
N PRO A 125 1.58 1.40 16.58
CA PRO A 125 0.26 1.69 16.04
C PRO A 125 -0.78 0.60 16.37
N GLY A 126 -2.04 1.00 16.48
CA GLY A 126 -3.16 0.07 16.64
C GLY A 126 -3.35 -0.85 15.43
N ALA A 127 -4.01 -1.99 15.66
CA ALA A 127 -4.29 -2.98 14.62
C ALA A 127 -5.21 -2.41 13.52
N ARG A 128 -4.76 -2.48 12.26
CA ARG A 128 -5.38 -1.74 11.17
C ARG A 128 -5.19 -2.37 9.80
N ASP A 129 -6.06 -2.03 8.86
CA ASP A 129 -5.91 -2.34 7.44
C ASP A 129 -6.23 -1.11 6.56
N GLY A 130 -5.93 -1.22 5.27
CA GLY A 130 -6.21 -0.15 4.30
C GLY A 130 -5.39 1.12 4.53
N HIS A 131 -4.43 1.10 5.46
CA HIS A 131 -3.42 2.13 5.62
C HIS A 131 -2.45 2.09 4.43
N SER A 132 -1.70 3.17 4.24
CA SER A 132 -0.58 3.17 3.30
C SER A 132 0.74 3.11 4.05
N ALA A 133 1.79 2.63 3.37
CA ALA A 133 3.16 2.69 3.88
C ALA A 133 4.11 3.17 2.80
N CYS A 134 5.15 3.89 3.21
CA CYS A 134 6.21 4.38 2.34
C CYS A 134 7.55 4.44 3.10
N VAL A 135 8.65 4.55 2.36
CA VAL A 135 10.01 4.47 2.91
C VAL A 135 10.74 5.79 2.66
N LEU A 136 11.47 6.24 3.68
CA LEU A 136 12.51 7.26 3.57
C LEU A 136 13.72 6.81 4.38
N ALA A 137 14.85 6.61 3.71
CA ALA A 137 16.05 6.03 4.30
C ALA A 137 15.74 4.70 5.06
N LYS A 138 16.19 4.56 6.30
CA LYS A 138 15.94 3.39 7.17
C LYS A 138 14.67 3.53 8.01
N SER A 139 13.62 4.13 7.44
CA SER A 139 12.37 4.34 8.14
C SER A 139 11.16 4.03 7.28
N MET A 140 10.21 3.33 7.90
CA MET A 140 8.89 3.08 7.35
C MET A 140 7.92 4.11 7.96
N PHE A 141 7.18 4.79 7.11
CA PHE A 141 6.08 5.66 7.51
C PHE A 141 4.77 4.97 7.16
N ILE A 142 3.84 4.91 8.11
CA ILE A 142 2.45 4.52 7.85
C ILE A 142 1.53 5.70 8.06
N PHE A 143 0.46 5.78 7.27
CA PHE A 143 -0.56 6.82 7.40
C PHE A 143 -1.96 6.22 7.27
N GLY A 144 -2.84 6.63 8.19
CA GLY A 144 -4.27 6.32 8.19
C GLY A 144 -4.60 4.83 8.30
N GLY A 145 -5.64 4.41 7.58
CA GLY A 145 -6.24 3.07 7.66
C GLY A 145 -7.49 3.05 8.54
N TYR A 146 -8.07 1.87 8.69
CA TYR A 146 -9.19 1.62 9.60
C TYR A 146 -8.70 0.81 10.80
N GLU A 147 -8.86 1.36 12.00
CA GLU A 147 -8.46 0.75 13.26
C GLU A 147 -9.63 -0.02 13.85
N GLN A 148 -9.52 -1.34 13.89
CA GLN A 148 -10.66 -2.20 14.22
C GLN A 148 -11.15 -2.02 15.66
N LEU A 149 -10.24 -1.92 16.63
CA LEU A 149 -10.61 -1.82 18.05
C LEU A 149 -11.30 -0.50 18.39
N ALA A 150 -10.91 0.57 17.70
CA ALA A 150 -11.51 1.90 17.87
C ALA A 150 -12.70 2.14 16.92
N ASP A 151 -12.98 1.20 16.01
CA ASP A 151 -14.00 1.30 14.96
C ASP A 151 -13.95 2.63 14.18
N CYS A 152 -12.74 3.06 13.81
CA CYS A 152 -12.56 4.38 13.21
C CYS A 152 -11.50 4.40 12.11
N PHE A 153 -11.68 5.33 11.17
CA PHE A 153 -10.66 5.73 10.22
C PHE A 153 -9.62 6.61 10.93
N SER A 154 -8.36 6.31 10.72
CA SER A 154 -7.24 7.07 11.27
C SER A 154 -6.71 8.09 10.26
N ASN A 155 -6.05 9.13 10.79
CA ASN A 155 -5.18 10.06 10.07
C ASN A 155 -3.85 10.28 10.79
N ASP A 156 -3.47 9.37 11.69
CA ASP A 156 -2.17 9.42 12.32
C ASP A 156 -1.04 9.15 11.31
N ILE A 157 0.17 9.60 11.66
CA ILE A 157 1.41 9.20 10.99
C ILE A 157 2.27 8.53 12.04
N HIS A 158 2.58 7.25 11.84
CA HIS A 158 3.58 6.57 12.63
C HIS A 158 4.84 6.33 11.79
N LYS A 159 6.00 6.46 12.43
CA LYS A 159 7.31 6.18 11.85
C LYS A 159 7.96 5.04 12.62
N LEU A 160 8.35 3.98 11.93
CA LEU A 160 9.25 2.95 12.44
C LEU A 160 10.67 3.28 11.99
N ASP A 161 11.58 3.44 12.93
CA ASP A 161 13.02 3.44 12.66
C ASP A 161 13.54 2.00 12.69
N THR A 162 14.03 1.48 11.56
CA THR A 162 14.47 0.09 11.46
C THR A 162 15.89 -0.12 12.00
N THR A 163 16.58 0.93 12.44
CA THR A 163 17.90 0.80 13.09
C THR A 163 17.78 0.37 14.55
N ASN A 164 16.68 0.73 15.22
CA ASN A 164 16.41 0.41 16.62
C ASN A 164 15.03 -0.23 16.86
N MET A 165 14.26 -0.48 15.79
CA MET A 165 12.90 -1.04 15.82
C MET A 165 11.93 -0.27 16.72
N MET A 166 12.06 1.06 16.76
CA MET A 166 11.20 1.92 17.56
C MET A 166 10.15 2.64 16.71
N TRP A 167 8.89 2.50 17.11
CA TRP A 167 7.78 3.28 16.56
C TRP A 167 7.65 4.62 17.28
N THR A 168 7.45 5.68 16.51
CA THR A 168 7.14 7.02 17.00
C THR A 168 5.85 7.51 16.35
N LEU A 169 4.92 8.03 17.16
CA LEU A 169 3.78 8.81 16.66
C LEU A 169 4.28 10.21 16.30
N ILE A 170 4.12 10.60 15.04
CA ILE A 170 4.58 11.91 14.57
C ILE A 170 3.58 12.98 15.01
N SER A 171 4.06 13.94 15.80
CA SER A 171 3.31 15.15 16.14
C SER A 171 3.30 16.09 14.94
N ALA A 172 2.36 15.88 14.03
CA ALA A 172 2.23 16.62 12.79
C ALA A 172 1.60 18.00 13.02
N LYS A 173 2.19 19.04 12.42
CA LYS A 173 1.65 20.41 12.40
C LYS A 173 0.84 20.66 11.13
N GLY A 174 0.12 21.77 11.09
CA GLY A 174 -0.70 22.18 9.94
C GLY A 174 -2.03 21.42 9.86
N THR A 175 -2.69 21.50 8.70
CA THR A 175 -4.01 20.87 8.50
C THR A 175 -3.87 19.49 7.88
N PRO A 176 -4.09 18.41 8.65
CA PRO A 176 -3.82 17.06 8.19
C PRO A 176 -4.70 16.64 7.02
N ALA A 177 -4.23 15.62 6.31
CA ALA A 177 -5.14 14.82 5.51
C ALA A 177 -6.24 14.26 6.43
N ARG A 178 -7.51 14.37 6.01
CA ARG A 178 -8.64 13.72 6.67
C ARG A 178 -8.40 12.23 6.87
N TRP A 179 -8.97 11.67 7.93
CA TRP A 179 -9.02 10.23 8.20
C TRP A 179 -9.49 9.45 6.98
N ARG A 180 -8.83 8.32 6.67
CA ARG A 180 -9.11 7.56 5.45
C ARG A 180 -8.51 6.16 5.44
N ASP A 181 -9.11 5.29 4.65
CA ASP A 181 -8.56 3.98 4.28
C ASP A 181 -8.47 3.81 2.74
N PHE A 182 -7.75 2.79 2.31
CA PHE A 182 -7.52 2.42 0.91
C PHE A 182 -7.07 3.59 0.01
N HIS A 183 -6.27 4.49 0.57
CA HIS A 183 -5.58 5.57 -0.14
C HIS A 183 -4.18 5.13 -0.55
N SER A 184 -3.43 6.01 -1.21
CA SER A 184 -1.98 5.82 -1.41
C SER A 184 -1.18 6.92 -0.73
N ALA A 185 -0.02 6.56 -0.19
CA ALA A 185 1.05 7.49 0.13
C ALA A 185 2.30 7.15 -0.70
N THR A 186 3.01 8.16 -1.17
CA THR A 186 4.26 7.97 -1.92
C THR A 186 5.24 9.07 -1.52
N ILE A 187 6.46 8.70 -1.17
CA ILE A 187 7.52 9.66 -0.85
C ILE A 187 8.30 10.02 -2.13
N ILE A 188 8.49 11.32 -2.35
CA ILE A 188 9.36 11.89 -3.39
C ILE A 188 10.21 12.96 -2.71
N GLY A 189 11.53 12.75 -2.67
CA GLY A 189 12.43 13.55 -1.83
C GLY A 189 12.08 13.37 -0.35
N THR A 190 11.88 14.48 0.37
CA THR A 190 11.51 14.51 1.79
C THR A 190 10.01 14.75 2.01
N LYS A 191 9.19 14.59 0.97
CA LYS A 191 7.75 14.87 1.04
C LYS A 191 6.94 13.62 0.75
N MET A 192 5.97 13.35 1.63
CA MET A 192 4.99 12.28 1.49
C MET A 192 3.71 12.84 0.84
N TYR A 193 3.32 12.26 -0.28
CA TYR A 193 2.15 12.66 -1.06
C TYR A 193 1.02 11.66 -0.84
N VAL A 194 -0.07 12.11 -0.22
CA VAL A 194 -1.27 11.32 0.07
C VAL A 194 -2.37 11.66 -0.92
N PHE A 195 -2.88 10.64 -1.61
CA PHE A 195 -3.94 10.80 -2.60
C PHE A 195 -5.03 9.73 -2.46
N GLY A 196 -6.28 10.11 -2.74
CA GLY A 196 -7.40 9.18 -2.75
C GLY A 196 -7.84 8.75 -1.36
N GLY A 197 -8.44 7.57 -1.34
CA GLY A 197 -8.99 6.92 -0.16
C GLY A 197 -10.47 7.16 0.01
N ARG A 198 -11.08 6.25 0.76
CA ARG A 198 -12.40 6.45 1.34
C ARG A 198 -12.25 7.12 2.70
N ALA A 199 -13.12 8.06 2.98
CA ALA A 199 -13.24 8.74 4.26
C ALA A 199 -14.73 8.91 4.59
N ASP A 200 -15.08 9.32 5.81
CA ASP A 200 -16.49 9.54 6.21
C ASP A 200 -16.80 11.01 6.47
N ARG A 201 -17.87 11.55 5.86
CA ARG A 201 -18.19 12.98 5.84
C ARG A 201 -18.19 13.63 7.23
N PHE A 202 -18.73 12.98 8.24
CA PHE A 202 -19.06 13.62 9.51
C PHE A 202 -18.02 13.41 10.61
N GLY A 203 -17.21 12.36 10.52
CA GLY A 203 -16.23 12.06 11.54
C GLY A 203 -15.39 10.84 11.17
N PRO A 204 -14.46 10.43 12.04
CA PRO A 204 -13.63 9.25 11.82
C PRO A 204 -14.41 7.94 11.91
N PHE A 205 -15.64 7.96 12.42
CA PHE A 205 -16.48 6.77 12.55
C PHE A 205 -17.33 6.55 11.29
N HIS A 206 -17.71 5.30 11.03
CA HIS A 206 -18.52 4.96 9.87
C HIS A 206 -19.97 5.43 10.04
N SER A 207 -20.41 6.43 9.27
CA SER A 207 -21.76 6.97 9.33
C SER A 207 -22.58 6.66 8.07
N ASN A 208 -22.13 5.69 7.26
CA ASN A 208 -22.63 5.40 5.91
C ASN A 208 -22.59 6.60 4.93
N ASN A 209 -21.87 7.69 5.26
CA ASN A 209 -21.75 8.88 4.41
C ASN A 209 -20.33 8.99 3.85
N GLU A 210 -19.94 7.97 3.11
CA GLU A 210 -18.60 7.88 2.52
C GLU A 210 -18.35 9.04 1.55
N ILE A 211 -17.12 9.54 1.56
CA ILE A 211 -16.58 10.46 0.57
C ILE A 211 -15.24 9.93 0.05
N TYR A 212 -14.90 10.34 -1.17
CA TYR A 212 -13.69 9.90 -1.85
C TYR A 212 -12.82 11.12 -2.12
N CYS A 213 -11.65 11.20 -1.48
CA CYS A 213 -10.79 12.38 -1.57
C CYS A 213 -10.13 12.46 -2.95
N ASN A 214 -10.25 13.59 -3.64
CA ASN A 214 -9.64 13.82 -4.96
C ASN A 214 -8.52 14.87 -4.96
N ARG A 215 -8.22 15.44 -3.80
CA ARG A 215 -7.11 16.38 -3.61
C ARG A 215 -5.91 15.68 -3.01
N ILE A 216 -4.73 16.03 -3.50
CA ILE A 216 -3.47 15.60 -2.93
C ILE A 216 -3.20 16.36 -1.63
N LYS A 217 -2.66 15.66 -0.62
CA LYS A 217 -2.17 16.25 0.61
C LYS A 217 -0.68 15.95 0.72
N VAL A 218 0.11 16.95 1.12
CA VAL A 218 1.57 16.83 1.17
C VAL A 218 2.01 16.99 2.61
N PHE A 219 2.74 16.00 3.10
CA PHE A 219 3.36 16.02 4.42
C PHE A 219 4.88 16.14 4.24
N ASP A 220 5.47 17.13 4.88
CA ASP A 220 6.91 17.36 4.89
C ASP A 220 7.54 16.61 6.08
N THR A 221 8.42 15.65 5.78
CA THR A 221 9.01 14.77 6.78
C THR A 221 10.15 15.43 7.58
N GLU A 222 10.69 16.55 7.11
CA GLU A 222 11.76 17.28 7.81
C GLU A 222 11.18 18.21 8.86
N THR A 223 10.08 18.88 8.52
CA THR A 223 9.40 19.82 9.42
C THR A 223 8.24 19.21 10.20
N ASN A 224 7.92 17.94 9.94
CA ASN A 224 6.74 17.22 10.45
C ASN A 224 5.45 18.04 10.28
N SER A 225 5.24 18.59 9.08
CA SER A 225 4.15 19.53 8.83
C SER A 225 3.38 19.18 7.56
N TRP A 226 2.05 19.21 7.66
CA TRP A 226 1.19 19.20 6.48
C TRP A 226 1.26 20.55 5.79
N LEU A 227 1.58 20.52 4.50
CA LEU A 227 1.68 21.70 3.67
C LEU A 227 0.32 22.07 3.09
N ASP A 228 0.08 23.37 2.99
CA ASP A 228 -1.02 23.87 2.18
C ASP A 228 -0.72 23.63 0.70
N SER A 229 -1.77 23.26 -0.03
CA SER A 229 -1.70 23.04 -1.46
C SER A 229 -2.66 24.00 -2.16
N PRO A 230 -2.20 24.72 -3.20
CA PRO A 230 -3.08 25.59 -3.95
C PRO A 230 -4.18 24.78 -4.63
N PRO A 231 -5.35 25.38 -4.88
CA PRO A 231 -6.37 24.77 -5.71
C PRO A 231 -5.79 24.36 -7.07
N THR A 232 -6.01 23.11 -7.45
CA THR A 232 -5.67 22.58 -8.77
C THR A 232 -6.92 22.54 -9.62
N PRO A 233 -6.95 23.21 -10.79
CA PRO A 233 -8.15 23.28 -11.63
C PRO A 233 -8.49 21.93 -12.27
N VAL A 234 -7.46 21.13 -12.56
CA VAL A 234 -7.59 19.79 -13.12
C VAL A 234 -7.23 18.77 -12.06
N LEU A 235 -8.15 17.83 -11.80
CA LEU A 235 -8.00 16.80 -10.79
C LEU A 235 -8.49 15.44 -11.33
N PRO A 236 -7.82 14.33 -10.96
CA PRO A 236 -8.43 13.01 -11.06
C PRO A 236 -9.70 12.93 -10.20
N GLU A 237 -10.66 12.12 -10.61
CA GLU A 237 -11.84 11.79 -9.79
C GLU A 237 -11.42 11.14 -8.46
N GLY A 238 -12.18 11.41 -7.38
CA GLY A 238 -11.94 10.81 -6.07
C GLY A 238 -12.10 9.30 -6.14
N ARG A 239 -11.16 8.55 -5.54
CA ARG A 239 -11.09 7.09 -5.68
C ARG A 239 -10.37 6.44 -4.52
N ARG A 240 -10.67 5.16 -4.29
CA ARG A 240 -9.94 4.28 -3.38
C ARG A 240 -9.36 3.08 -4.11
N SER A 241 -8.44 2.38 -3.44
CA SER A 241 -7.82 1.14 -3.92
C SER A 241 -7.21 1.28 -5.32
N HIS A 242 -6.75 2.47 -5.66
CA HIS A 242 -5.91 2.72 -6.84
C HIS A 242 -4.47 2.33 -6.54
N SER A 243 -3.64 2.26 -7.58
CA SER A 243 -2.19 2.11 -7.43
C SER A 243 -1.51 3.45 -7.59
N ALA A 244 -0.43 3.68 -6.86
CA ALA A 244 0.41 4.86 -7.02
C ALA A 244 1.90 4.50 -6.99
N PHE A 245 2.70 5.19 -7.79
CA PHE A 245 4.14 5.01 -7.85
C PHE A 245 4.85 6.30 -8.23
N SER A 246 6.11 6.44 -7.83
CA SER A 246 6.97 7.53 -8.28
C SER A 246 7.84 7.10 -9.47
N TYR A 247 8.05 8.03 -10.41
CA TYR A 247 8.98 7.86 -11.52
C TYR A 247 9.51 9.22 -11.95
N ASN A 248 10.84 9.36 -12.05
CA ASN A 248 11.51 10.60 -12.42
C ASN A 248 11.05 11.85 -11.63
N GLY A 249 10.87 11.70 -10.31
CA GLY A 249 10.43 12.80 -9.44
C GLY A 249 8.96 13.19 -9.57
N GLU A 250 8.17 12.45 -10.34
CA GLU A 250 6.73 12.67 -10.50
C GLU A 250 5.93 11.52 -9.88
N LEU A 251 4.71 11.81 -9.44
CA LEU A 251 3.77 10.83 -8.89
C LEU A 251 2.80 10.37 -9.97
N TYR A 252 2.54 9.08 -10.04
CA TYR A 252 1.55 8.49 -10.95
C TYR A 252 0.46 7.78 -10.16
N VAL A 253 -0.78 7.85 -10.64
CA VAL A 253 -1.95 7.16 -10.08
C VAL A 253 -2.70 6.42 -11.18
N PHE A 254 -2.99 5.13 -10.96
CA PHE A 254 -3.71 4.29 -11.92
C PHE A 254 -4.90 3.57 -11.28
N GLY A 255 -6.02 3.57 -12.01
CA GLY A 255 -7.20 2.77 -11.68
C GLY A 255 -7.89 3.23 -10.39
N GLY A 256 -8.52 2.29 -9.67
CA GLY A 256 -9.26 2.53 -8.44
C GLY A 256 -10.77 2.50 -8.63
N TYR A 257 -11.51 2.83 -7.57
CA TYR A 257 -12.97 2.79 -7.55
C TYR A 257 -13.59 3.90 -6.72
N ASN A 258 -14.76 4.37 -7.15
CA ASN A 258 -15.61 5.30 -6.41
C ASN A 258 -17.01 4.70 -6.29
N ALA A 259 -17.44 4.37 -5.06
CA ALA A 259 -18.73 3.74 -4.82
C ALA A 259 -19.91 4.67 -5.09
N ARG A 260 -19.76 5.98 -4.86
CA ARG A 260 -20.82 6.96 -5.12
C ARG A 260 -21.13 7.10 -6.59
N LEU A 261 -20.15 6.86 -7.44
CA LEU A 261 -20.29 6.86 -8.89
C LEU A 261 -20.50 5.45 -9.47
N ASN A 262 -20.45 4.41 -8.62
CA ASN A 262 -20.40 3.01 -9.02
C ASN A 262 -19.42 2.75 -10.18
N ARG A 263 -18.21 3.32 -10.09
CA ARG A 263 -17.28 3.36 -11.23
C ARG A 263 -15.90 2.83 -10.87
N HIS A 264 -15.46 1.83 -11.64
CA HIS A 264 -14.05 1.44 -11.73
C HIS A 264 -13.33 2.33 -12.73
N PHE A 265 -12.08 2.67 -12.43
CA PHE A 265 -11.24 3.50 -13.27
C PHE A 265 -10.13 2.68 -13.95
N HIS A 266 -9.63 3.16 -15.08
CA HIS A 266 -8.45 2.65 -15.81
C HIS A 266 -7.57 3.79 -16.35
N ASP A 267 -7.86 5.02 -15.95
CA ASP A 267 -7.09 6.20 -16.34
C ASP A 267 -5.75 6.24 -15.59
N LEU A 268 -4.74 6.80 -16.25
CA LEU A 268 -3.44 7.10 -15.66
C LEU A 268 -3.32 8.61 -15.47
N TRP A 269 -3.01 9.02 -14.25
CA TRP A 269 -2.78 10.41 -13.90
C TRP A 269 -1.35 10.61 -13.45
N LYS A 270 -0.81 11.79 -13.74
CA LYS A 270 0.52 12.22 -13.33
C LYS A 270 0.43 13.53 -12.57
N PHE A 271 1.08 13.61 -11.42
CA PHE A 271 1.24 14.81 -10.62
C PHE A 271 2.69 15.26 -10.65
N ASN A 272 2.89 16.54 -10.97
CA ASN A 272 4.19 17.19 -10.90
C ASN A 272 4.31 17.90 -9.53
N PRO A 273 5.24 17.48 -8.65
CA PRO A 273 5.41 18.09 -7.34
C PRO A 273 5.96 19.52 -7.33
N VAL A 274 6.63 19.95 -8.41
CA VAL A 274 7.19 21.30 -8.53
C VAL A 274 6.10 22.31 -8.87
N SER A 275 5.28 22.01 -9.89
CA SER A 275 4.17 22.88 -10.31
C SER A 275 2.87 22.61 -9.56
N LEU A 276 2.85 21.61 -8.66
CA LEU A 276 1.69 21.14 -7.91
C LEU A 276 0.46 20.89 -8.79
N SER A 277 0.65 20.29 -9.97
CA SER A 277 -0.41 20.15 -10.97
C SER A 277 -0.58 18.72 -11.47
N TRP A 278 -1.83 18.33 -11.74
CA TRP A 278 -2.17 17.06 -12.36
C TRP A 278 -2.27 17.16 -13.88
N ARG A 279 -1.93 16.06 -14.55
CA ARG A 279 -2.18 15.84 -15.98
C ARG A 279 -2.62 14.40 -16.21
N LYS A 280 -3.70 14.22 -16.97
CA LYS A 280 -4.10 12.90 -17.46
C LYS A 280 -3.11 12.42 -18.51
N ILE A 281 -2.71 11.16 -18.43
CA ILE A 281 -1.78 10.52 -19.35
C ILE A 281 -2.56 9.48 -20.15
N GLU A 282 -2.31 9.44 -21.45
CA GLU A 282 -2.86 8.43 -22.37
C GLU A 282 -1.70 7.54 -22.86
N PRO A 283 -1.43 6.40 -22.19
CA PRO A 283 -0.41 5.47 -22.64
C PRO A 283 -0.79 4.84 -23.98
N LYS A 284 0.20 4.56 -24.82
CA LYS A 284 -0.03 3.80 -26.06
C LYS A 284 -0.29 2.31 -25.78
N GLY A 285 -1.01 1.65 -26.68
CA GLY A 285 -1.29 0.22 -26.62
C GLY A 285 -2.54 -0.13 -25.79
N LYS A 286 -2.93 -1.41 -25.81
CA LYS A 286 -4.10 -1.91 -25.07
C LYS A 286 -3.78 -1.98 -23.58
N GLY A 287 -4.41 -1.10 -22.80
CA GLY A 287 -4.29 -1.07 -21.34
C GLY A 287 -5.15 -2.12 -20.63
N PRO A 288 -5.00 -2.24 -19.30
CA PRO A 288 -5.86 -3.09 -18.49
C PRO A 288 -7.30 -2.57 -18.49
N CYS A 289 -8.26 -3.46 -18.27
CA CYS A 289 -9.63 -3.06 -17.98
C CYS A 289 -9.71 -2.19 -16.70
N PRO A 290 -10.80 -1.42 -16.52
CA PRO A 290 -11.10 -0.77 -15.24
C PRO A 290 -10.94 -1.73 -14.07
N ARG A 291 -10.23 -1.30 -13.03
CA ARG A 291 -9.90 -2.17 -11.90
C ARG A 291 -9.54 -1.40 -10.63
N ARG A 292 -9.54 -2.12 -9.52
CA ARG A 292 -9.12 -1.67 -8.19
C ARG A 292 -8.38 -2.78 -7.44
N ARG A 293 -7.71 -2.42 -6.34
CA ARG A 293 -7.07 -3.34 -5.38
C ARG A 293 -5.91 -4.16 -5.97
N GLN A 294 -5.35 -3.69 -7.08
CA GLN A 294 -4.14 -4.21 -7.70
C GLN A 294 -2.88 -3.63 -7.06
N CYS A 295 -1.75 -4.33 -7.16
CA CYS A 295 -0.44 -3.79 -6.82
C CYS A 295 0.26 -3.23 -8.05
N CYS A 296 1.12 -2.24 -7.82
CA CYS A 296 2.10 -1.79 -8.81
C CYS A 296 3.51 -1.78 -8.19
N CYS A 297 4.50 -2.28 -8.92
CA CYS A 297 5.90 -2.22 -8.52
C CYS A 297 6.76 -1.70 -9.68
N ARG A 298 7.72 -0.83 -9.39
CA ARG A 298 8.69 -0.38 -10.38
C ARG A 298 9.89 -1.33 -10.41
N VAL A 299 10.21 -1.87 -11.58
CA VAL A 299 11.40 -2.69 -11.83
C VAL A 299 12.19 -2.03 -12.96
N GLY A 300 13.28 -1.35 -12.61
CA GLY A 300 14.01 -0.51 -13.57
C GLY A 300 13.12 0.61 -14.11
N ASP A 301 12.96 0.66 -15.43
CA ASP A 301 12.10 1.60 -16.16
C ASP A 301 10.67 1.06 -16.40
N LYS A 302 10.37 -0.16 -15.94
CA LYS A 302 9.06 -0.81 -16.12
C LYS A 302 8.21 -0.70 -14.87
N ILE A 303 6.90 -0.59 -15.07
CA ILE A 303 5.88 -0.73 -14.03
C ILE A 303 5.19 -2.07 -14.23
N ILE A 304 5.23 -2.91 -13.20
CA ILE A 304 4.53 -4.20 -13.17
C ILE A 304 3.23 -3.98 -12.40
N LEU A 305 2.10 -4.09 -13.10
CA LEU A 305 0.75 -3.97 -12.53
C LEU A 305 0.06 -5.33 -12.56
N PHE A 306 -0.40 -5.83 -11.42
CA PHE A 306 -0.97 -7.18 -11.35
C PHE A 306 -2.01 -7.35 -10.23
N GLY A 307 -2.85 -8.38 -10.39
CA GLY A 307 -4.01 -8.63 -9.54
C GLY A 307 -5.12 -7.57 -9.69
N GLY A 308 -5.90 -7.41 -8.63
CA GLY A 308 -7.07 -6.53 -8.61
C GLY A 308 -8.32 -7.14 -9.26
N THR A 309 -9.41 -6.38 -9.20
CA THR A 309 -10.74 -6.71 -9.77
C THR A 309 -11.37 -5.52 -10.45
#